data_AF-A0A6A5XP45-F1
#
_entry.id   AF-A0A6A5XP45-F1
#
_cell.length_a   1.000
_cell.length_b   1.000
_cell.length_c   1.000
_cell.angle_alpha   90.00
_cell.angle_beta   90.00
_cell.angle_gamma   90.00
#
_symmetry.space_group_name_H-M   'P 1'
#
loop_
_entity.id
_entity.type
_entity.pdbx_description
1 polymer ?
#
loop_
_entity_poly.entity_id
_entity_poly.type
_entity_poly.pdbx_seq_one_letter_code
_entity_poly.pdbx_strand_id
1 'polypeptide(L)'
;MSSLLLYALLFIVNSYIATAAETLKIFIDEVPDYALLSTCAEAQLSTIVRDMAYGCGDDSLTTSYICFCYLSSASVTSQIRKHVESACSEQPAQNASMALSVFDSYCHIGHLEQPSSSTNLAGQL
;
A
#
# COMPACT_ATOMS: atom_id res chain seq x y z
N MET A 1 4.97 -53.04 -10.30
CA MET A 1 4.65 -52.48 -8.96
C MET A 1 5.68 -51.44 -8.50
N SER A 2 6.98 -51.59 -8.81
CA SER A 2 8.04 -50.64 -8.43
C SER A 2 7.94 -49.25 -9.08
N SER A 3 7.49 -49.15 -10.34
CA SER A 3 7.39 -47.85 -11.04
C SER A 3 6.22 -46.96 -10.58
N LEU A 4 5.16 -47.54 -10.01
CA LEU A 4 4.01 -46.80 -9.46
C LEU A 4 4.36 -46.10 -8.15
N LEU A 5 5.23 -46.71 -7.33
CA LEU A 5 5.73 -46.14 -6.09
C LEU A 5 6.66 -44.95 -6.34
N LEU A 6 7.45 -44.99 -7.42
CA LEU A 6 8.33 -43.88 -7.81
C LEU A 6 7.54 -42.64 -8.25
N TYR A 7 6.47 -42.83 -9.02
CA TYR A 7 5.59 -41.73 -9.43
C TYR A 7 4.82 -41.12 -8.25
N ALA A 8 4.37 -41.94 -7.31
CA ALA A 8 3.70 -41.45 -6.10
C ALA A 8 4.63 -40.58 -5.23
N LEU A 9 5.91 -40.94 -5.13
CA LEU A 9 6.91 -40.14 -4.39
C LEU A 9 7.21 -38.81 -5.07
N LEU A 10 7.27 -38.76 -6.41
CA LEU A 10 7.49 -37.53 -7.17
C LEU A 10 6.29 -36.55 -7.10
N PHE A 11 5.07 -37.06 -6.93
CA PHE A 11 3.89 -36.21 -6.76
C PHE A 11 3.79 -35.57 -5.35
N ILE A 12 4.38 -36.17 -4.32
CA ILE A 12 4.30 -35.67 -2.93
C ILE A 12 5.28 -34.52 -2.67
N VAL A 13 6.41 -34.43 -3.40
CA VAL A 13 7.38 -33.33 -3.24
C VAL A 13 6.93 -32.01 -3.87
N ASN A 14 5.91 -31.99 -4.72
CA ASN A 14 5.50 -30.80 -5.49
C ASN A 14 4.41 -29.93 -4.81
N SER A 15 3.91 -30.28 -3.63
CA SER A 15 2.68 -29.69 -3.08
C SER A 15 2.87 -28.70 -1.92
N TYR A 16 4.08 -28.17 -1.68
CA TYR A 16 4.29 -27.22 -0.57
C TYR A 16 5.25 -26.09 -0.91
N ILE A 17 4.83 -25.15 -1.75
CA ILE A 17 5.38 -23.79 -1.71
C ILE A 17 4.31 -22.90 -1.09
N ALA A 18 4.33 -22.80 0.24
CA ALA A 18 3.60 -21.75 0.94
C ALA A 18 4.38 -20.45 0.74
N THR A 19 3.92 -19.61 -0.18
CA THR A 19 4.42 -18.24 -0.32
C THR A 19 3.98 -17.46 0.92
N ALA A 20 4.91 -17.20 1.84
CA ALA A 20 4.70 -16.17 2.84
C ALA A 20 4.54 -14.84 2.08
N ALA A 21 3.34 -14.28 2.07
CA ALA A 21 3.15 -12.90 1.62
C ALA A 21 3.83 -12.03 2.68
N GLU A 22 5.07 -11.61 2.43
CA GLU A 22 5.70 -10.58 3.23
C GLU A 22 4.80 -9.34 3.14
N THR A 23 4.28 -8.91 4.30
CA THR A 23 3.52 -7.66 4.38
C THR A 23 4.52 -6.53 4.16
N LEU A 24 4.59 -6.06 2.91
CA LEU A 24 5.36 -4.87 2.57
C LEU A 24 4.81 -3.69 3.38
N LYS A 25 5.66 -3.12 4.24
CA LYS A 25 5.32 -1.94 5.03
C LYS A 25 5.88 -0.71 4.32
N ILE A 26 5.03 -0.08 3.52
CA ILE A 26 5.37 1.17 2.82
C ILE A 26 5.05 2.33 3.76
N PHE A 27 6.05 3.14 4.08
CA PHE A 27 5.87 4.27 4.98
C PHE A 27 5.71 5.58 4.20
N ILE A 28 4.77 6.42 4.64
CA ILE A 28 4.47 7.72 4.03
C ILE A 28 5.65 8.71 4.12
N ASP A 29 6.56 8.52 5.05
CA ASP A 29 7.76 9.35 5.24
C ASP A 29 8.88 9.03 4.23
N GLU A 30 8.73 7.99 3.42
CA GLU A 30 9.59 7.72 2.27
C GLU A 30 9.31 8.66 1.09
N VAL A 31 8.18 9.37 1.10
CA VAL A 31 7.89 10.43 0.12
C VAL A 31 8.72 11.67 0.47
N PRO A 32 9.65 12.15 -0.39
CA PRO A 32 10.54 13.27 -0.05
C PRO A 32 9.81 14.55 0.38
N ASP A 33 8.69 14.85 -0.26
CA ASP A 33 7.89 16.05 0.02
C ASP A 33 7.09 15.95 1.33
N TYR A 34 7.02 14.78 1.96
CA TYR A 34 6.37 14.60 3.27
C TYR A 34 7.00 15.51 4.34
N ALA A 35 8.33 15.62 4.35
CA ALA A 35 9.07 16.46 5.30
C ALA A 35 8.90 17.97 5.06
N LEU A 36 8.28 18.38 3.94
CA LEU A 36 8.00 19.77 3.59
C LEU A 36 6.61 20.21 4.02
N LEU A 37 5.77 19.29 4.51
CA LEU A 37 4.44 19.63 5.01
C LEU A 37 4.54 20.46 6.28
N SER A 38 3.58 21.37 6.46
CA SER A 38 3.38 22.01 7.75
C SER A 38 2.97 20.96 8.79
N THR A 39 3.32 21.18 10.05
CA THR A 39 3.00 20.23 11.15
C THR A 39 1.50 19.94 11.26
N CYS A 40 0.63 20.92 10.95
CA CYS A 40 -0.82 20.72 10.95
C CYS A 40 -1.28 19.78 9.83
N ALA A 41 -0.69 19.85 8.64
CA ALA A 41 -1.03 18.99 7.51
C ALA A 41 -0.42 17.59 7.67
N GLU A 42 0.84 17.54 8.09
CA GLU A 42 1.59 16.30 8.31
C GLU A 42 0.87 15.39 9.31
N ALA A 43 0.44 15.93 10.46
CA ALA A 43 -0.23 15.13 11.48
C ALA A 43 -1.54 14.50 10.98
N GLN A 44 -2.33 15.23 10.19
CA GLN A 44 -3.56 14.71 9.61
C GLN A 44 -3.28 13.64 8.55
N LEU A 45 -2.37 13.93 7.61
CA LEU A 45 -2.03 12.98 6.55
C LEU A 45 -1.42 11.69 7.12
N SER A 46 -0.49 11.82 8.06
CA SER A 46 0.15 10.72 8.80
C SER A 46 -0.88 9.76 9.37
N THR A 47 -1.85 10.29 10.11
CA THR A 47 -2.88 9.49 10.78
C THR A 47 -3.71 8.72 9.75
N ILE A 48 -4.20 9.43 8.73
CA ILE A 48 -5.08 8.82 7.71
C ILE A 48 -4.35 7.71 6.94
N VAL A 49 -3.10 7.94 6.52
CA VAL A 49 -2.34 6.97 5.73
C VAL A 49 -1.87 5.79 6.56
N ARG A 50 -1.34 6.02 7.76
CA ARG A 50 -0.81 4.95 8.63
C ARG A 50 -1.92 4.03 9.17
N ASP A 51 -3.11 4.58 9.39
CA ASP A 51 -4.28 3.80 9.82
C ASP A 51 -5.09 3.22 8.64
N MET A 52 -4.69 3.54 7.39
CA MET A 52 -5.46 3.33 6.16
C MET A 52 -6.96 3.67 6.31
N ALA A 53 -7.23 4.80 6.98
CA ALA A 53 -8.58 5.20 7.34
C ALA A 53 -9.43 5.54 6.09
N TYR A 54 -10.75 5.35 6.19
CA TYR A 54 -11.71 5.70 5.12
C TYR A 54 -11.58 4.89 3.81
N GLY A 55 -10.85 3.76 3.84
CA GLY A 55 -10.73 2.79 2.74
C GLY A 55 -12.01 1.97 2.50
N CYS A 56 -11.87 0.73 2.00
CA CYS A 56 -12.97 -0.12 1.49
C CYS A 56 -13.92 -0.68 2.56
N GLY A 57 -14.00 -0.04 3.72
CA GLY A 57 -15.17 -0.16 4.59
C GLY A 57 -15.23 -1.44 5.41
N ASP A 58 -14.17 -1.72 6.16
CA ASP A 58 -14.18 -2.76 7.19
C ASP A 58 -13.69 -2.24 8.55
N ASP A 59 -13.85 -0.94 8.82
CA ASP A 59 -13.38 -0.29 10.04
C ASP A 59 -11.91 -0.60 10.38
N SER A 60 -11.06 -0.64 9.33
CA SER A 60 -9.62 -0.92 9.41
C SER A 60 -9.26 -2.38 9.75
N LEU A 61 -10.16 -3.35 9.54
CA LEU A 61 -9.89 -4.78 9.79
C LEU A 61 -9.00 -5.44 8.73
N THR A 62 -8.97 -4.94 7.49
CA THR A 62 -8.10 -5.35 6.39
C THR A 62 -7.59 -4.12 5.66
N THR A 63 -6.47 -3.58 6.15
CA THR A 63 -5.75 -2.45 5.55
C THR A 63 -5.13 -2.87 4.21
N SER A 64 -5.90 -2.77 3.13
CA SER A 64 -5.41 -3.07 1.78
C SER A 64 -4.89 -1.79 1.11
N TYR A 65 -3.58 -1.74 0.86
CA TYR A 65 -2.94 -0.65 0.13
C TYR A 65 -3.61 -0.39 -1.22
N ILE A 66 -3.89 -1.46 -1.99
CA ILE A 66 -4.54 -1.35 -3.31
C ILE A 66 -5.92 -0.73 -3.18
N CYS A 67 -6.70 -1.17 -2.19
CA CYS A 67 -7.98 -0.57 -1.91
C CYS A 67 -7.84 0.92 -1.58
N PHE A 68 -6.98 1.25 -0.61
CA PHE A 68 -6.80 2.59 -0.10
C PHE A 68 -6.36 3.57 -1.19
N CYS A 69 -5.37 3.17 -1.99
CA CYS A 69 -4.75 4.00 -3.02
C CYS A 69 -5.50 4.03 -4.37
N TYR A 70 -6.33 3.03 -4.69
CA TYR A 70 -6.96 2.96 -6.00
C TYR A 70 -8.48 2.83 -5.98
N LEU A 71 -9.05 1.99 -5.10
CA LEU A 71 -10.50 1.75 -5.07
C LEU A 71 -11.26 2.81 -4.25
N SER A 72 -10.64 3.31 -3.19
CA SER A 72 -11.21 4.29 -2.25
C SER A 72 -10.55 5.67 -2.34
N SER A 73 -9.62 5.89 -3.28
CA SER A 73 -8.76 7.08 -3.33
C SER A 73 -9.53 8.40 -3.39
N ALA A 74 -10.68 8.45 -4.07
CA ALA A 74 -11.54 9.62 -4.11
C ALA A 74 -12.13 9.96 -2.72
N SER A 75 -12.57 8.94 -1.97
CA SER A 75 -13.07 9.10 -0.60
C SER A 75 -11.94 9.58 0.32
N VAL A 76 -10.80 8.90 0.26
CA VAL A 76 -9.61 9.23 1.07
C VAL A 76 -9.11 10.65 0.77
N THR A 77 -9.04 11.04 -0.50
CA THR A 77 -8.68 12.41 -0.95
C THR A 77 -9.61 13.46 -0.35
N SER A 78 -10.92 13.22 -0.38
CA SER A 78 -11.91 14.13 0.22
C SER A 78 -11.69 14.29 1.72
N GLN A 79 -11.42 13.18 2.41
CA GLN A 79 -11.18 13.16 3.85
C GLN A 79 -9.86 13.84 4.22
N ILE A 80 -8.77 13.58 3.50
CA ILE A 80 -7.48 14.29 3.69
C ILE A 80 -7.70 15.80 3.56
N ARG A 81 -8.35 16.26 2.48
CA ARG A 81 -8.63 17.69 2.28
C ARG A 81 -9.39 18.28 3.45
N LYS A 82 -10.50 17.65 3.84
CA LYS A 82 -11.35 18.13 4.94
C LYS A 82 -10.59 18.21 6.27
N HIS A 83 -9.83 17.18 6.61
CA HIS A 83 -9.07 17.14 7.87
C HIS A 83 -7.96 18.19 7.89
N VAL A 84 -7.21 18.34 6.79
CA VAL A 84 -6.13 19.33 6.68
C VAL A 84 -6.69 20.76 6.68
N GLU A 85 -7.72 21.05 5.89
CA GLU A 85 -8.35 22.38 5.88
C GLU A 85 -8.95 22.77 7.23
N SER A 86 -9.42 21.79 8.01
CA SER A 86 -9.92 22.03 9.36
C SER A 86 -8.81 22.23 10.39
N ALA A 87 -7.66 21.58 10.23
CA ALA A 87 -6.57 21.62 11.19
C ALA A 87 -5.62 22.81 10.95
N CYS A 88 -5.44 23.23 9.70
CA CYS A 88 -4.53 24.29 9.33
C CYS A 88 -5.24 25.65 9.24
N SER A 89 -4.96 26.56 10.17
CA SER A 89 -5.56 27.90 10.16
C SER A 89 -4.97 28.82 9.09
N GLU A 90 -3.68 28.64 8.78
CA GLU A 90 -2.99 29.40 7.74
C GLU A 90 -3.00 28.62 6.43
N GLN A 91 -3.39 29.29 5.34
CA GLN A 91 -3.39 28.74 3.98
C GLN A 91 -3.98 27.30 3.90
N PRO A 92 -5.20 27.06 4.43
CA PRO A 92 -5.77 25.71 4.56
C PRO A 92 -5.80 24.94 3.23
N ALA A 93 -6.23 25.61 2.15
CA ALA A 93 -6.30 25.01 0.82
C ALA A 93 -4.93 24.65 0.25
N GLN A 94 -3.90 25.47 0.51
CA GLN A 94 -2.52 25.20 0.05
C GLN A 94 -1.95 23.99 0.80
N ASN A 95 -2.12 23.95 2.13
CA ASN A 95 -1.71 22.82 2.95
C ASN A 95 -2.40 21.52 2.54
N ALA A 96 -3.70 21.58 2.24
CA ALA A 96 -4.43 20.43 1.73
C ALA A 96 -3.93 19.97 0.36
N SER A 97 -3.65 20.90 -0.56
CA SER A 97 -3.08 20.59 -1.87
C SER A 97 -1.73 19.87 -1.75
N MET A 98 -0.84 20.36 -0.88
CA MET A 98 0.46 19.72 -0.63
C MET A 98 0.31 18.32 -0.02
N ALA A 99 -0.56 18.15 0.98
CA ALA A 99 -0.83 16.84 1.57
C ALA A 99 -1.39 15.84 0.54
N LEU A 100 -2.26 16.30 -0.36
CA LEU A 100 -2.79 15.47 -1.45
C LEU A 100 -1.70 15.07 -2.47
N SER A 101 -0.75 15.96 -2.77
CA SER A 101 0.40 15.64 -3.63
C SER A 101 1.29 14.55 -3.01
N VAL A 102 1.50 14.61 -1.69
CA VAL A 102 2.26 13.59 -0.95
C VAL A 102 1.49 12.26 -0.93
N PHE A 103 0.18 12.28 -0.72
CA PHE A 103 -0.67 11.08 -0.79
C PHE A 103 -0.64 10.41 -2.17
N ASP A 104 -0.74 11.19 -3.25
CA ASP A 104 -0.64 10.67 -4.63
C ASP A 104 0.72 10.01 -4.88
N SER A 105 1.80 10.67 -4.45
CA SER A 105 3.16 10.14 -4.55
C SER A 105 3.34 8.85 -3.75
N TYR A 106 2.82 8.80 -2.52
CA TYR A 106 2.80 7.58 -1.71
C TYR A 106 2.11 6.44 -2.44
N CYS A 107 0.93 6.70 -3.00
CA CYS A 107 0.18 5.71 -3.76
C CYS A 107 0.89 5.21 -5.02
N HIS A 108 1.90 5.94 -5.50
CA HIS A 108 2.79 5.50 -6.58
C HIS A 108 3.92 4.57 -6.09
N ILE A 109 4.37 4.66 -4.83
CA ILE A 109 5.49 3.83 -4.30
C ILE A 109 5.14 2.35 -4.33
N GLY A 110 3.96 1.96 -3.85
CA GLY A 110 3.55 0.56 -3.81
C GLY A 110 3.34 -0.10 -5.18
N HIS A 111 3.36 0.66 -6.27
CA HIS A 111 3.45 0.11 -7.61
C HIS A 111 4.86 -0.38 -7.95
N LEU A 112 5.89 0.26 -7.39
CA LEU A 112 7.31 -0.01 -7.66
C LEU A 112 7.89 -1.11 -6.76
N GLU A 113 7.32 -1.26 -5.56
CA GLU A 113 7.79 -2.23 -4.56
C GLU A 113 7.04 -3.56 -4.56
N GLN A 114 6.08 -3.77 -5.47
CA GLN A 114 5.59 -5.13 -5.68
C GLN A 114 6.82 -6.00 -6.02
N PRO A 115 7.08 -7.10 -5.28
CA PRO A 115 8.08 -8.04 -5.72
C PRO A 115 7.63 -8.43 -7.11
N SER A 116 8.42 -8.01 -8.09
CA SER A 116 8.29 -8.53 -9.43
C SER A 116 8.07 -10.03 -9.25
N SER A 117 6.93 -10.52 -9.74
CA SER A 117 6.85 -11.88 -10.24
C SER A 117 7.86 -11.96 -11.38
N SER A 118 9.15 -11.88 -11.05
CA SER A 118 10.26 -12.37 -11.82
C SER A 118 10.15 -13.88 -11.70
N THR A 119 9.13 -14.41 -12.38
CA THR A 119 9.25 -15.70 -13.04
C THR A 119 10.55 -15.57 -13.83
N ASN A 120 11.64 -16.10 -13.27
CA ASN A 120 12.84 -16.36 -14.03
C ASN A 120 12.40 -17.28 -15.16
N LEU A 121 12.13 -16.69 -16.31
CA LEU A 121 12.06 -17.37 -17.59
C LEU A 121 13.51 -17.74 -17.95
N ALA A 122 14.06 -18.72 -17.26
CA ALA A 122 15.37 -19.27 -17.54
C ALA A 122 15.33 -20.78 -17.28
N GLY A 123 14.88 -21.54 -18.29
CA GLY A 123 15.07 -22.99 -18.31
C GLY A 123 13.90 -23.81 -18.85
N GLN A 124 13.38 -23.50 -20.04
CA GLN A 124 12.69 -24.50 -20.86
C GLN A 124 13.48 -24.69 -22.15
N LEU A 125 14.40 -25.65 -22.11
CA LEU A 125 14.81 -26.44 -23.27
C LEU A 125 13.79 -27.58 -23.43
#